data_AF-A0A537RT23-F1
#
_entry.id   AF-A0A537RT23-F1
#
_cell.length_a   1.000
_cell.length_b   1.000
_cell.length_c   1.000
_cell.angle_alpha   90.00
_cell.angle_beta   90.00
_cell.angle_gamma   90.00
#
_symmetry.space_group_name_H-M   'P 1'
#
loop_
_entity.id
_entity.type
_entity.pdbx_description
1 polymer ?
#
loop_
_entity_poly.entity_id
_entity_poly.type
_entity_poly.pdbx_seq_one_letter_code
_entity_poly.pdbx_strand_id
1 'polypeptide(L)'
;GIGLNTGECVVGNLGSDQRFDYSVLGDDANLASRLEGQTKTYHVDIILGERTALQVPQFAMLEIDLILVVGKTKPVRIFFLLGDESVRATSAFATLESAHDSMIHAYRRKDWETAHRELESCRSQAPEIVQYVYELYEQRIADLQATPPPPDWDGVYAALMK
;
A
#
# COMPACT_ATOMS: atom_id res chain seq x y z
N GLY A 1 -13.05 -0.60 -3.84
CA GLY A 1 -12.55 -1.94 -3.47
C GLY A 1 -12.92 -2.17 -2.03
N ILE A 2 -12.00 -2.71 -1.23
CA ILE A 2 -12.13 -2.85 0.22
C ILE A 2 -10.88 -2.24 0.87
N GLY A 3 -11.09 -1.43 1.91
CA GLY A 3 -10.01 -0.92 2.75
C GLY A 3 -10.12 -1.48 4.16
N LEU A 4 -9.05 -2.09 4.65
CA LEU A 4 -8.96 -2.69 5.98
C LEU A 4 -7.93 -1.95 6.81
N ASN A 5 -8.29 -1.57 8.03
CA ASN A 5 -7.36 -0.97 8.95
C ASN A 5 -7.65 -1.41 10.39
N THR A 6 -6.60 -1.48 11.20
CA THR A 6 -6.68 -1.82 12.62
C THR A 6 -6.12 -0.66 13.42
N GLY A 7 -6.88 -0.21 14.42
CA GLY A 7 -6.44 0.83 15.32
C GLY A 7 -7.47 1.17 16.38
N GLU A 8 -7.16 2.19 17.18
CA GLU A 8 -8.01 2.58 18.30
C GLU A 8 -9.15 3.46 17.81
N CYS A 9 -10.34 3.17 18.29
CA CYS A 9 -11.54 3.93 17.96
C CYS A 9 -12.50 3.95 19.15
N VAL A 10 -13.34 4.98 19.17
CA VAL A 10 -14.43 5.13 20.12
C VAL A 10 -15.70 4.61 19.46
N VAL A 11 -16.37 3.66 20.10
CA VAL A 11 -17.64 3.09 19.62
C VAL A 11 -18.74 3.44 20.63
N GLY A 12 -19.88 3.91 20.15
CA GLY A 12 -21.01 4.20 21.01
C GLY A 12 -22.20 4.83 20.30
N ASN A 13 -23.21 5.21 21.09
CA ASN A 13 -24.32 6.01 20.61
C ASN A 13 -23.86 7.45 20.41
N LEU A 14 -23.95 7.94 19.17
CA LEU A 14 -23.49 9.25 18.76
C LEU A 14 -24.68 10.03 18.19
N GLY A 15 -24.89 11.25 18.65
CA GLY A 15 -25.99 12.10 18.22
C GLY A 15 -26.63 12.88 19.37
N SER A 16 -27.81 13.43 19.13
CA SER A 16 -28.61 14.13 20.15
C SER A 16 -29.68 13.21 20.73
N ASP A 17 -30.33 13.63 21.82
CA ASP A 17 -31.42 12.87 22.45
C ASP A 17 -32.59 12.53 21.51
N GLN A 18 -32.71 13.24 20.37
CA GLN A 18 -33.77 13.02 19.39
C GLN A 18 -33.34 12.16 18.19
N ARG A 19 -32.03 12.01 17.94
CA ARG A 19 -31.45 11.15 16.90
C ARG A 19 -30.07 10.69 17.34
N PHE A 20 -29.94 9.40 17.61
CA PHE A 20 -28.68 8.73 17.93
C PHE A 20 -28.45 7.57 16.97
N ASP A 21 -27.24 7.50 16.44
CA ASP A 21 -26.73 6.39 15.65
C ASP A 21 -25.64 5.66 16.44
N TYR A 22 -25.71 4.33 16.48
CA TYR A 22 -24.61 3.53 17.02
C TYR A 22 -23.50 3.50 15.98
N SER A 23 -22.38 4.16 16.26
CA SER A 23 -21.33 4.39 15.26
C SER A 23 -19.93 4.35 15.88
N VAL A 24 -18.93 4.35 15.01
CA VAL A 24 -17.50 4.35 15.33
C VAL A 24 -16.87 5.67 14.93
N LEU A 25 -16.07 6.25 15.82
CA LEU A 25 -15.29 7.45 15.58
C LEU A 25 -13.82 7.19 15.88
N GLY A 26 -12.97 7.68 14.99
CA GLY A 26 -11.53 7.61 15.17
C GLY A 26 -10.81 7.75 13.85
N ASP A 27 -9.61 8.31 13.89
CA ASP A 27 -8.77 8.42 12.71
C ASP A 27 -8.52 7.07 12.06
N ASP A 28 -8.36 6.00 12.86
CA ASP A 28 -8.10 4.66 12.37
C ASP A 28 -9.32 4.05 11.66
N ALA A 29 -10.54 4.38 12.09
CA ALA A 29 -11.77 4.01 11.39
C ALA A 29 -11.89 4.77 10.06
N ASN A 30 -11.57 6.07 10.06
CA ASN A 30 -11.52 6.88 8.85
C ASN A 30 -10.43 6.42 7.86
N LEU A 31 -9.31 5.90 8.36
CA LEU A 31 -8.23 5.38 7.52
C LEU A 31 -8.72 4.21 6.66
N ALA A 32 -9.53 3.29 7.20
CA ALA A 32 -10.07 2.18 6.42
C ALA A 32 -10.84 2.66 5.17
N SER A 33 -11.71 3.66 5.30
CA SER A 33 -12.44 4.26 4.16
C SER A 33 -11.49 4.93 3.15
N ARG A 34 -10.40 5.52 3.61
CA ARG A 34 -9.41 6.15 2.72
C ARG A 34 -8.60 5.13 1.95
N LEU A 35 -8.24 4.01 2.60
CA LEU A 35 -7.60 2.88 1.95
C LEU A 35 -8.52 2.25 0.88
N GLU A 36 -9.83 2.17 1.15
CA GLU A 36 -10.80 1.77 0.13
C GLU A 36 -10.75 2.70 -1.09
N GLY A 37 -10.68 4.02 -0.88
CA GLY A 37 -10.51 4.98 -1.97
C GLY A 37 -9.22 4.76 -2.78
N GLN A 38 -8.13 4.34 -2.13
CA GLN A 38 -6.85 4.06 -2.79
C GLN A 38 -6.89 2.83 -3.70
N THR A 39 -7.86 1.93 -3.54
CA THR A 39 -7.96 0.73 -4.40
C THR A 39 -8.05 1.09 -5.88
N LYS A 40 -8.69 2.24 -6.19
CA LYS A 40 -8.78 2.78 -7.55
C LYS A 40 -7.45 3.29 -8.07
N THR A 41 -6.65 3.92 -7.21
CA THR A 41 -5.34 4.46 -7.58
C THR A 41 -4.37 3.34 -7.94
N TYR A 42 -4.39 2.23 -7.20
CA TYR A 42 -3.47 1.11 -7.43
C TYR A 42 -4.06 -0.02 -8.30
N HIS A 43 -5.33 0.09 -8.71
CA HIS A 43 -6.06 -0.94 -9.47
C HIS A 43 -6.06 -2.32 -8.82
N VAL A 44 -6.24 -2.37 -7.51
CA VAL A 44 -6.31 -3.61 -6.72
C VAL A 44 -7.62 -3.72 -5.97
N ASP A 45 -7.99 -4.90 -5.50
CA ASP A 45 -9.30 -5.10 -4.86
C ASP A 45 -9.32 -4.74 -3.38
N ILE A 46 -8.29 -5.14 -2.62
CA ILE A 46 -8.28 -5.06 -1.15
C ILE A 46 -6.97 -4.46 -0.65
N ILE A 47 -7.04 -3.29 -0.01
CA ILE A 47 -5.89 -2.64 0.61
C ILE A 47 -5.96 -2.74 2.13
N LEU A 48 -4.84 -3.09 2.75
CA LEU A 48 -4.67 -3.21 4.20
C LEU A 48 -3.70 -2.15 4.72
N GLY A 49 -4.02 -1.59 5.87
CA GLY A 49 -3.06 -0.85 6.68
C GLY A 49 -2.04 -1.80 7.32
N GLU A 50 -0.85 -1.28 7.57
CA GLU A 50 0.28 -2.03 8.14
C GLU A 50 -0.08 -2.84 9.39
N ARG A 51 -0.81 -2.25 10.35
CA ARG A 51 -1.18 -2.97 11.59
C ARG A 51 -2.06 -4.17 11.30
N THR A 52 -2.97 -4.08 10.34
CA THR A 52 -3.80 -5.22 9.93
C THR A 52 -2.94 -6.29 9.29
N ALA A 53 -2.09 -5.93 8.32
CA ALA A 53 -1.20 -6.87 7.64
C ALA A 53 -0.29 -7.64 8.62
N LEU A 54 0.26 -6.96 9.64
CA LEU A 54 1.08 -7.58 10.67
C LEU A 54 0.33 -8.60 11.55
N GLN A 55 -0.99 -8.48 11.67
CA GLN A 55 -1.83 -9.40 12.44
C GLN A 55 -2.26 -10.64 11.64
N VAL A 56 -2.15 -10.59 10.31
CA VAL A 56 -2.57 -11.68 9.43
C VAL A 56 -1.46 -12.15 8.47
N PRO A 57 -0.23 -12.44 8.98
CA PRO A 57 0.92 -12.78 8.13
C PRO A 57 0.72 -14.08 7.33
N GLN A 58 -0.27 -14.91 7.67
CA GLN A 58 -0.60 -16.14 6.95
C GLN A 58 -1.18 -15.90 5.55
N PHE A 59 -1.67 -14.69 5.24
CA PHE A 59 -2.18 -14.35 3.91
C PHE A 59 -1.07 -13.92 2.96
N ALA A 60 -1.29 -14.09 1.66
CA ALA A 60 -0.40 -13.62 0.60
C ALA A 60 -0.63 -12.12 0.38
N MET A 61 0.30 -11.28 0.85
CA MET A 61 0.22 -9.83 0.76
C MET A 61 1.50 -9.24 0.21
N LEU A 62 1.38 -8.18 -0.58
CA LEU A 62 2.52 -7.37 -1.05
C LEU A 62 2.39 -5.95 -0.52
N GLU A 63 3.46 -5.36 -0.02
CA GLU A 63 3.49 -3.92 0.27
C GLU A 63 3.34 -3.15 -1.05
N ILE A 64 2.34 -2.28 -1.23
CA ILE A 64 2.17 -1.58 -2.51
C ILE A 64 2.67 -0.14 -2.49
N ASP A 65 2.73 0.50 -1.31
CA ASP A 65 3.24 1.87 -1.21
C ASP A 65 3.45 2.37 0.23
N LEU A 66 4.11 3.51 0.33
CA LEU A 66 4.12 4.38 1.50
C LEU A 66 3.40 5.70 1.16
N ILE A 67 2.18 5.89 1.67
CA ILE A 67 1.33 7.03 1.31
C ILE A 67 1.17 8.04 2.44
N LEU A 68 1.10 9.33 2.08
CA LEU A 68 0.64 10.36 3.00
C LEU A 68 -0.86 10.56 2.85
N VAL A 69 -1.62 10.14 3.86
CA VAL A 69 -3.07 10.27 3.86
C VAL A 69 -3.47 11.64 4.39
N VAL A 70 -4.43 12.32 3.75
CA VAL A 70 -4.89 13.66 4.14
C VAL A 70 -5.21 13.73 5.64
N GLY A 71 -4.61 14.67 6.37
CA GLY A 71 -4.83 14.81 7.81
C GLY A 71 -3.94 13.92 8.70
N LYS A 72 -3.08 13.09 8.12
CA LYS A 72 -1.97 12.44 8.83
C LYS A 72 -0.65 13.14 8.47
N THR A 73 0.22 13.27 9.45
CA THR A 73 1.57 13.86 9.28
C THR A 73 2.65 12.81 9.03
N LYS A 74 2.36 11.54 9.34
CA LYS A 74 3.25 10.42 9.12
C LYS A 74 2.76 9.59 7.93
N PRO A 75 3.66 9.15 7.05
CA PRO A 75 3.30 8.22 5.99
C PRO A 75 2.82 6.87 6.55
N VAL A 76 1.94 6.22 5.80
CA VAL A 76 1.33 4.93 6.15
C VAL A 76 1.73 3.91 5.11
N ARG A 77 2.29 2.78 5.55
CA ARG A 77 2.55 1.62 4.69
C ARG A 77 1.23 0.90 4.41
N ILE A 78 1.01 0.59 3.14
CA ILE A 78 -0.19 -0.08 2.68
C ILE A 78 0.16 -1.34 1.91
N PHE A 79 -0.71 -2.34 2.03
CA PHE A 79 -0.50 -3.68 1.47
C PHE A 79 -1.69 -4.06 0.61
N PHE A 80 -1.45 -4.82 -0.44
CA PHE A 80 -2.48 -5.47 -1.23
C PHE A 80 -2.59 -6.95 -0.82
N LEU A 81 -3.82 -7.42 -0.57
CA LEU A 81 -4.11 -8.83 -0.37
C LEU A 81 -4.25 -9.54 -1.71
N LEU A 82 -3.19 -10.26 -2.11
CA LEU A 82 -3.13 -11.01 -3.37
C LEU A 82 -3.84 -12.36 -3.26
N GLY A 83 -3.84 -12.97 -2.08
CA GLY A 83 -4.45 -14.29 -1.90
C GLY A 83 -4.43 -14.79 -0.45
N ASP A 84 -5.00 -15.96 -0.26
CA ASP A 84 -5.13 -16.63 1.04
C ASP A 84 -3.86 -17.43 1.43
N GLU A 85 -3.97 -18.24 2.48
CA GLU A 85 -2.91 -19.12 2.97
C GLU A 85 -2.43 -20.11 1.89
N SER A 86 -3.31 -20.51 0.96
CA SER A 86 -2.94 -21.43 -0.11
C SER A 86 -2.00 -20.77 -1.10
N VAL A 87 -2.27 -19.51 -1.46
CA VAL A 87 -1.39 -18.70 -2.31
C VAL A 87 -0.08 -18.39 -1.56
N ARG A 88 -0.17 -18.05 -0.27
CA ARG A 88 1.00 -17.74 0.57
C ARG A 88 2.01 -18.89 0.63
N ALA A 89 1.52 -20.12 0.65
CA ALA A 89 2.35 -21.32 0.72
C ALA A 89 3.05 -21.68 -0.61
N THR A 90 2.74 -21.00 -1.72
CA THR A 90 3.33 -21.31 -3.03
C THR A 90 4.75 -20.77 -3.17
N SER A 91 5.62 -21.50 -3.87
CA SER A 91 6.96 -21.02 -4.24
C SER A 91 6.91 -19.86 -5.23
N ALA A 92 5.87 -19.78 -6.06
CA ALA A 92 5.63 -18.67 -6.98
C ALA A 92 5.41 -17.36 -6.19
N PHE A 93 4.56 -17.39 -5.17
CA PHE A 93 4.36 -16.23 -4.30
C PHE A 93 5.63 -15.86 -3.55
N ALA A 94 6.35 -16.83 -2.97
CA ALA A 94 7.60 -16.56 -2.25
C ALA A 94 8.66 -15.88 -3.15
N THR A 95 8.79 -16.32 -4.41
CA THR A 95 9.69 -15.69 -5.37
C THR A 95 9.24 -14.26 -5.72
N LEU A 96 7.94 -14.08 -5.94
CA LEU A 96 7.36 -12.76 -6.20
C LEU A 96 7.55 -11.80 -5.03
N GLU A 97 7.23 -12.22 -3.81
CA GLU A 97 7.39 -11.44 -2.56
C GLU A 97 8.86 -10.99 -2.40
N SER A 98 9.82 -11.90 -2.58
CA SER A 98 11.24 -11.57 -2.48
C SER A 98 11.70 -10.55 -3.53
N ALA A 99 11.26 -10.67 -4.78
CA ALA A 99 11.62 -9.72 -5.84
C ALA A 99 10.95 -8.36 -5.59
N HIS A 100 9.69 -8.38 -5.16
CA HIS A 100 8.88 -7.21 -4.88
C HIS A 100 9.46 -6.38 -3.72
N ASP A 101 9.84 -7.03 -2.63
CA ASP A 101 10.49 -6.37 -1.49
C ASP A 101 11.83 -5.75 -1.90
N SER A 102 12.63 -6.48 -2.69
CA SER A 102 13.90 -5.97 -3.22
C SER A 102 13.70 -4.73 -4.09
N MET A 103 12.68 -4.73 -4.97
CA MET A 103 12.29 -3.60 -5.81
C MET A 103 11.93 -2.37 -4.96
N ILE A 104 11.04 -2.51 -3.97
CA ILE A 104 10.62 -1.40 -3.11
C ILE A 104 11.80 -0.85 -2.30
N HIS A 105 12.65 -1.71 -1.76
CA HIS A 105 13.84 -1.27 -1.01
C HIS A 105 14.84 -0.54 -1.90
N ALA A 106 15.06 -0.99 -3.13
CA ALA A 106 15.93 -0.32 -4.09
C ALA A 106 15.37 1.04 -4.52
N TYR A 107 14.07 1.11 -4.81
CA TYR A 107 13.35 2.34 -5.11
C TYR A 107 13.55 3.40 -4.02
N ARG A 108 13.31 3.05 -2.75
CA ARG A 108 13.47 3.96 -1.61
C ARG A 108 14.91 4.43 -1.39
N ARG A 109 15.89 3.61 -1.76
CA ARG A 109 17.32 3.96 -1.69
C ARG A 109 17.84 4.70 -2.92
N LYS A 110 16.99 4.94 -3.92
CA LYS A 110 17.37 5.56 -5.21
C LYS A 110 18.36 4.71 -6.00
N ASP A 111 18.40 3.41 -5.73
CA ASP A 111 19.15 2.43 -6.53
C ASP A 111 18.29 2.00 -7.71
N TRP A 112 18.26 2.85 -8.74
CA TRP A 112 17.38 2.67 -9.89
C TRP A 112 17.73 1.44 -10.73
N GLU A 113 19.02 1.08 -10.81
CA GLU A 113 19.47 -0.10 -11.54
C GLU A 113 18.91 -1.38 -10.92
N THR A 114 19.05 -1.53 -9.60
CA THR A 114 18.44 -2.67 -8.88
C THR A 114 16.91 -2.59 -8.96
N ALA A 115 16.31 -1.41 -8.77
CA ALA A 115 14.85 -1.27 -8.82
C ALA A 115 14.27 -1.75 -10.17
N HIS A 116 14.86 -1.34 -11.30
CA HIS A 116 14.41 -1.79 -12.63
C HIS A 116 14.60 -3.29 -12.84
N ARG A 117 15.75 -3.85 -12.43
CA ARG A 117 16.01 -5.29 -12.56
C ARG A 117 14.98 -6.13 -11.80
N GLU A 118 14.68 -5.75 -10.56
CA GLU A 118 13.70 -6.47 -9.73
C GLU A 118 12.26 -6.23 -10.21
N LEU A 119 11.96 -5.04 -10.74
CA LEU A 119 10.67 -4.73 -11.35
C LEU A 119 10.37 -5.64 -12.55
N GLU A 120 11.34 -5.84 -13.44
CA GLU A 120 11.21 -6.78 -14.57
C GLU A 120 11.04 -8.23 -14.10
N SER A 121 11.78 -8.63 -13.05
CA SER A 121 11.61 -9.93 -12.39
C SER A 121 10.17 -10.11 -11.89
N CYS A 122 9.61 -9.09 -11.23
CA CYS A 122 8.23 -9.10 -10.74
C CYS A 122 7.22 -9.22 -11.89
N ARG A 123 7.34 -8.40 -12.95
CA ARG A 123 6.43 -8.41 -14.10
C ARG A 123 6.29 -9.78 -14.74
N SER A 124 7.39 -10.52 -14.85
CA SER A 124 7.42 -11.84 -15.47
C SER A 124 6.69 -12.94 -14.68
N GLN A 125 6.44 -12.72 -13.38
CA GLN A 125 5.92 -13.73 -12.46
C GLN A 125 4.58 -13.33 -11.81
N ALA A 126 4.25 -12.04 -11.82
CA ALA A 126 3.11 -11.51 -11.11
C ALA A 126 1.78 -11.78 -11.83
N PRO A 127 0.71 -12.04 -11.07
CA PRO A 127 -0.65 -12.03 -11.60
C PRO A 127 -1.02 -10.68 -12.22
N GLU A 128 -1.95 -10.69 -13.17
CA GLU A 128 -2.39 -9.50 -13.92
C GLU A 128 -2.82 -8.34 -13.02
N ILE A 129 -3.50 -8.64 -11.91
CA ILE A 129 -4.00 -7.63 -10.95
C ILE A 129 -2.90 -6.76 -10.32
N VAL A 130 -1.63 -7.20 -10.33
CA VAL A 130 -0.51 -6.43 -9.77
C VAL A 130 0.28 -5.67 -10.84
N GLN A 131 0.03 -5.94 -12.13
CA GLN A 131 0.84 -5.39 -13.22
C GLN A 131 0.81 -3.85 -13.25
N TYR A 132 -0.35 -3.27 -12.98
CA TYR A 132 -0.49 -1.80 -12.89
C TYR A 132 0.41 -1.19 -11.82
N VAL A 133 0.63 -1.87 -10.68
CA VAL A 133 1.52 -1.38 -9.62
C VAL A 133 2.96 -1.28 -10.14
N TYR A 134 3.40 -2.22 -10.98
CA TYR A 134 4.74 -2.17 -11.57
C TYR A 134 4.86 -1.07 -12.64
N GLU A 135 3.84 -0.88 -13.48
CA GLU A 135 3.79 0.27 -14.40
C GLU A 135 3.87 1.60 -13.66
N LEU A 136 3.14 1.72 -12.54
CA LEU A 136 3.19 2.89 -11.67
C LEU A 136 4.60 3.12 -11.13
N TYR A 137 5.28 2.09 -10.62
CA TYR A 137 6.66 2.23 -10.11
C TYR A 137 7.67 2.56 -11.21
N GLU A 138 7.52 2.01 -12.41
CA GLU A 138 8.37 2.37 -13.55
C GLU A 138 8.25 3.86 -13.89
N GLN A 139 7.01 4.37 -13.98
CA GLN A 139 6.77 5.80 -14.22
C GLN A 139 7.36 6.66 -13.10
N ARG A 140 7.17 6.27 -11.84
CA ARG A 140 7.72 7.00 -10.69
C ARG A 140 9.25 7.05 -10.71
N ILE A 141 9.91 5.95 -11.07
CA ILE A 141 11.37 5.93 -11.21
C ILE A 141 11.81 6.90 -12.30
N ALA A 142 11.14 6.91 -13.45
CA ALA A 142 11.44 7.84 -14.54
C ALA A 142 11.27 9.32 -14.10
N ASP A 143 10.19 9.62 -13.38
CA ASP A 143 9.93 10.97 -12.87
C ASP A 143 10.99 11.41 -11.85
N LEU A 144 11.38 10.52 -10.93
CA LEU A 144 12.41 10.80 -9.92
C LEU A 144 13.83 10.86 -10.51
N GLN A 145 14.08 10.20 -11.64
CA GLN A 145 15.33 10.37 -12.38
C GLN A 145 15.37 11.74 -13.08
N ALA A 146 14.25 12.15 -13.68
CA ALA A 146 14.13 13.45 -14.34
C ALA A 146 14.12 14.62 -13.34
N THR A 147 13.48 14.43 -12.18
CA THR A 147 13.40 15.40 -11.07
C THR A 147 13.79 14.72 -9.76
N PRO A 148 15.10 14.66 -9.45
CA PRO A 148 15.60 14.00 -8.25
C PRO A 148 14.96 14.55 -6.96
N PRO A 149 14.50 13.66 -6.06
CA PRO A 149 13.95 14.09 -4.79
C PRO A 149 15.07 14.63 -3.88
N PRO A 150 14.71 15.41 -2.85
CA PRO A 150 15.71 15.98 -1.95
C PRO A 150 16.49 14.89 -1.18
N PRO A 151 17.66 15.21 -0.61
CA PRO A 151 18.51 14.21 0.08
C PRO A 151 17.81 13.50 1.25
N ASP A 152 16.88 14.16 1.91
CA ASP A 152 16.08 13.70 3.06
C ASP A 152 14.74 13.06 2.68
N TRP A 153 14.55 12.71 1.41
CA TRP A 153 13.35 12.03 0.93
C TRP A 153 13.09 10.72 1.70
N ASP A 154 11.87 10.60 2.21
CA ASP A 154 11.40 9.52 3.06
C ASP A 154 10.83 8.31 2.28
N GLY A 155 10.96 8.33 0.95
CA GLY A 155 10.46 7.28 0.07
C GLY A 155 8.99 7.41 -0.30
N VAL A 156 8.30 8.48 0.13
CA VAL A 156 6.91 8.76 -0.26
C VAL A 156 6.89 9.42 -1.62
N TYR A 157 6.18 8.82 -2.58
CA TYR A 157 5.91 9.49 -3.85
C TYR A 157 4.82 10.55 -3.64
N ALA A 158 5.23 11.73 -3.17
CA ALA A 158 4.45 12.93 -3.35
C ALA A 158 4.62 13.30 -4.82
N ALA A 159 3.64 12.98 -5.66
CA ALA A 159 3.52 13.71 -6.91
C ALA A 159 3.59 15.19 -6.51
N LEU A 160 4.64 15.88 -6.94
CA LEU A 160 4.71 17.34 -6.90
C LEU A 160 3.50 17.76 -7.72
N MET A 161 2.36 17.91 -7.05
CA MET A 161 1.09 18.22 -7.67
C MET A 161 1.31 19.53 -8.42
N LYS A 162 1.44 19.40 -9.73
CA LYS A 162 1.23 20.48 -10.67
C LYS A 162 -0.18 20.33 -11.20
#